data_AF-A0A376NYW9-F1
#
_entry.id   AF-A0A376NYW9-F1
#
_cell.length_a   1.000
_cell.length_b   1.000
_cell.length_c   1.000
_cell.angle_alpha   90.00
_cell.angle_beta   90.00
_cell.angle_gamma   90.00
#
_symmetry.space_group_name_H-M   'P 1'
#
loop_
_entity.id
_entity.type
_entity.pdbx_description
1 polymer ?
#
loop_
_entity_poly.entity_id
_entity_poly.type
_entity_poly.pdbx_seq_one_letter_code
_entity_poly.pdbx_strand_id
1 'polypeptide(L)'
;MAEAMEVLGGIGYCEESELPRLYREMPVNSIWEGSGNIMCLDVLHVLNKQAGVYDLLSEAFVEVKGQDRYFDRAVRRLQQQLRKPAEELGREITHQLFLLGCGAQMLKYASPPMAQAWCQVMLDTRAAYGCQSRSRMIYCCGRRGECVCKRIRLMRRWFRLTQ
;
A
#
# COMPACT_ATOMS: atom_id res chain seq x y z
N MET A 1 9.93 -7.11 -0.38
CA MET A 1 11.05 -7.85 0.23
C MET A 1 12.36 -7.09 0.21
N ALA A 2 12.70 -6.33 -0.84
CA ALA A 2 13.92 -5.48 -0.87
C ALA A 2 14.06 -4.57 0.35
N GLU A 3 13.03 -3.78 0.67
CA GLU A 3 13.03 -2.90 1.86
C GLU A 3 13.27 -3.67 3.17
N ALA A 4 12.70 -4.87 3.29
CA ALA A 4 12.91 -5.72 4.47
C ALA A 4 14.35 -6.24 4.57
N MET A 5 14.97 -6.57 3.43
CA MET A 5 16.40 -6.93 3.37
C MET A 5 17.28 -5.74 3.76
N GLU A 6 16.94 -4.54 3.32
CA GLU A 6 17.66 -3.32 3.67
C GLU A 6 17.62 -3.04 5.17
N VAL A 7 16.48 -3.27 5.83
CA VAL A 7 16.33 -3.14 7.29
C VAL A 7 17.27 -4.09 8.06
N LEU A 8 17.48 -5.32 7.57
CA LEU A 8 18.43 -6.26 8.17
C LEU A 8 19.89 -5.98 7.78
N GLY A 9 20.12 -5.16 6.76
CA GLY A 9 21.45 -4.87 6.22
C GLY A 9 22.13 -6.10 5.64
N GLY A 10 23.45 -6.22 5.81
CA GLY A 10 24.23 -7.30 5.21
C GLY A 10 23.76 -8.72 5.55
N ILE A 11 23.24 -8.94 6.76
CA ILE A 11 22.68 -10.23 7.19
C ILE A 11 21.45 -10.61 6.36
N GLY A 12 20.69 -9.61 5.91
CA GLY A 12 19.53 -9.82 5.03
C GLY A 12 19.90 -10.23 3.60
N TYR A 13 21.16 -10.05 3.19
CA TYR A 13 21.67 -10.44 1.87
C TYR A 13 22.34 -11.82 1.87
N CYS A 14 22.73 -12.32 3.04
CA CYS A 14 23.28 -13.66 3.23
C CYS A 14 22.24 -14.75 2.95
N GLU A 15 22.57 -15.76 2.15
CA GLU A 15 21.65 -16.86 1.75
C GLU A 15 21.24 -17.77 2.93
N GLU A 16 21.88 -17.62 4.09
CA GLU A 16 21.48 -18.20 5.37
C GLU A 16 20.21 -17.54 5.94
N SER A 17 19.88 -16.33 5.51
CA SER A 17 18.63 -15.65 5.82
C SER A 17 17.50 -16.12 4.89
N GLU A 18 16.25 -16.04 5.33
CA GLU A 18 15.11 -16.40 4.49
C GLU A 18 14.81 -15.34 3.41
N LEU A 19 15.26 -14.10 3.60
CA LEU A 19 14.88 -12.99 2.74
C LEU A 19 15.40 -13.07 1.29
N PRO A 20 16.64 -13.49 1.01
CA PRO A 20 17.12 -13.66 -0.38
C PRO A 20 16.31 -14.68 -1.16
N ARG A 21 15.89 -15.78 -0.52
CA ARG A 21 15.00 -16.77 -1.14
C ARG A 21 13.64 -16.15 -1.48
N LEU A 22 12.99 -15.51 -0.50
CA LEU A 22 11.71 -14.83 -0.72
C LEU A 22 11.81 -13.76 -1.80
N TYR A 23 12.90 -12.99 -1.84
CA TYR A 23 13.13 -11.97 -2.86
C TYR A 23 13.22 -12.54 -4.27
N ARG A 24 13.94 -13.66 -4.45
CA ARG A 24 14.05 -14.36 -5.74
C ARG A 24 12.74 -15.02 -6.17
N GLU A 25 11.91 -15.42 -5.23
CA GLU A 25 10.59 -16.01 -5.51
C GLU A 25 9.56 -14.95 -5.93
N MET A 26 9.62 -13.71 -5.43
CA MET A 26 8.58 -12.67 -5.71
C MET A 26 8.19 -12.51 -7.19
N PRO A 27 9.12 -12.46 -8.18
CA PRO A 27 8.76 -12.21 -9.57
C PRO A 27 7.92 -13.33 -10.19
N VAL A 28 8.07 -14.58 -9.70
CA VAL A 28 7.40 -15.74 -10.31
C VAL A 28 5.88 -15.61 -10.23
N ASN A 29 5.36 -15.07 -9.13
CA ASN A 29 3.92 -14.88 -8.92
C ASN A 29 3.34 -13.94 -9.97
N SER A 30 4.03 -12.84 -10.26
CA SER A 30 3.59 -11.84 -11.24
C SER A 30 3.73 -12.26 -12.70
N ILE A 31 4.44 -13.35 -12.98
CA ILE A 31 4.65 -13.88 -14.32
C ILE A 31 3.66 -15.01 -14.60
N TRP A 32 3.45 -15.92 -13.63
CA TRP A 32 2.71 -17.16 -13.84
C TRP A 32 1.20 -16.98 -13.88
N GLU A 33 0.64 -16.01 -13.14
CA GLU A 33 -0.80 -15.68 -13.14
C GLU A 33 -1.20 -14.76 -14.32
N GLY A 34 -0.31 -14.62 -15.30
CA GLY A 34 -0.40 -13.64 -16.38
C GLY A 34 0.46 -12.43 -16.06
N SER A 35 1.22 -11.98 -17.07
CA SER A 35 1.98 -10.72 -16.93
C SER A 35 1.03 -9.59 -16.55
N GLY A 36 1.50 -8.61 -15.76
CA GLY A 36 0.65 -7.53 -15.26
C GLY A 36 -0.16 -6.78 -16.32
N ASN A 37 0.26 -6.79 -17.60
CA ASN A 37 -0.55 -6.24 -18.69
C ASN A 37 -1.80 -7.06 -18.99
N ILE A 38 -1.69 -8.40 -19.02
CA ILE A 38 -2.82 -9.29 -19.29
C ILE A 38 -3.87 -9.14 -18.18
N MET A 39 -3.44 -9.16 -16.92
CA MET A 39 -4.37 -8.94 -15.79
C MET A 39 -5.11 -7.60 -15.89
N CYS A 40 -4.42 -6.53 -16.32
CA CYS A 40 -5.05 -5.22 -16.48
C CYS A 40 -6.04 -5.19 -17.65
N LEU A 41 -5.72 -5.88 -18.74
CA LEU A 41 -6.63 -6.01 -19.88
C LEU A 41 -7.86 -6.86 -19.51
N ASP A 42 -7.71 -7.90 -18.70
CA ASP A 42 -8.82 -8.70 -18.20
C ASP A 42 -9.76 -7.87 -17.33
N VAL A 43 -9.22 -6.99 -16.47
CA VAL A 43 -10.02 -6.04 -15.67
C VAL A 43 -10.80 -5.09 -16.58
N LEU A 44 -10.16 -4.50 -17.58
CA LEU A 44 -10.86 -3.64 -18.55
C LEU A 44 -11.91 -4.42 -19.34
N HIS A 45 -11.62 -5.67 -19.70
CA HIS A 45 -12.53 -6.54 -20.41
C HIS A 45 -13.80 -6.81 -19.58
N VAL A 46 -13.65 -7.15 -18.30
CA VAL A 46 -14.75 -7.35 -17.36
C VAL A 46 -15.59 -6.09 -17.23
N LEU A 47 -14.94 -4.94 -17.01
CA LEU A 47 -15.62 -3.64 -16.89
C LEU A 47 -16.39 -3.24 -18.16
N ASN A 48 -15.98 -3.72 -19.34
CA ASN A 48 -16.64 -3.38 -20.60
C ASN A 48 -17.72 -4.41 -21.01
N LYS A 49 -17.52 -5.69 -20.72
CA LYS A 49 -18.37 -6.78 -21.21
C LYS A 49 -19.44 -7.25 -20.21
N GLN A 50 -19.17 -7.17 -18.92
CA GLN A 50 -20.12 -7.67 -17.91
C GLN A 50 -21.07 -6.55 -17.48
N ALA A 51 -22.37 -6.76 -17.74
CA ALA A 51 -23.42 -5.88 -17.23
C ALA A 51 -23.52 -5.97 -15.70
N GLY A 52 -23.79 -4.85 -15.03
CA GLY A 52 -23.99 -4.78 -13.58
C GLY A 52 -22.72 -4.59 -12.74
N VAL A 53 -21.51 -4.68 -13.31
CA VAL A 53 -20.26 -4.44 -12.56
C VAL A 53 -20.19 -3.01 -12.02
N TYR A 54 -20.65 -2.03 -12.79
CA TYR A 54 -20.70 -0.63 -12.34
C TYR A 54 -21.65 -0.43 -11.16
N ASP A 55 -22.80 -1.11 -11.16
CA ASP A 55 -23.77 -1.04 -10.09
C ASP A 55 -23.20 -1.68 -8.82
N LEU A 56 -22.58 -2.86 -8.94
CA LEU A 56 -21.89 -3.54 -7.84
C LEU A 56 -20.80 -2.66 -7.20
N LEU A 57 -19.97 -2.02 -8.02
CA LEU A 57 -18.93 -1.10 -7.52
C LEU A 57 -19.54 0.13 -6.86
N SER A 58 -20.61 0.68 -7.43
CA SER A 58 -21.31 1.83 -6.88
C SER A 58 -21.91 1.52 -5.51
N GLU A 59 -22.59 0.38 -5.36
CA GLU A 59 -23.14 -0.09 -4.09
C GLU A 59 -22.05 -0.22 -3.03
N ALA A 60 -20.95 -0.89 -3.37
CA ALA A 60 -19.82 -1.06 -2.46
C ALA A 60 -19.20 0.28 -2.01
N PHE A 61 -19.13 1.28 -2.89
CA PHE A 61 -18.57 2.59 -2.57
C PHE A 61 -19.55 3.48 -1.80
N VAL A 62 -20.86 3.34 -2.02
CA VAL A 62 -21.89 4.10 -1.31
C VAL A 62 -21.93 3.74 0.17
N GLU A 63 -21.71 2.47 0.52
CA GLU A 63 -21.72 2.00 1.92
C GLU A 63 -20.68 2.70 2.82
N VAL A 64 -19.52 3.07 2.25
CA VAL A 64 -18.41 3.71 2.97
C VAL A 64 -18.29 5.20 2.68
N LYS A 65 -19.23 5.76 1.92
CA LYS A 65 -19.21 7.16 1.48
C LYS A 65 -19.25 8.12 2.67
N GLY A 66 -18.43 9.16 2.63
CA GLY A 66 -18.37 10.19 3.66
C GLY A 66 -17.57 9.82 4.91
N GLN A 67 -17.06 8.59 5.01
CA GLN A 67 -16.19 8.19 6.11
C GLN A 67 -14.77 8.76 5.97
N ASP A 68 -14.27 8.88 4.74
CA ASP A 68 -12.97 9.49 4.45
C ASP A 68 -12.99 10.31 3.14
N ARG A 69 -12.40 11.51 3.20
CA ARG A 69 -12.37 12.46 2.07
C ARG A 69 -11.48 12.03 0.92
N TYR A 70 -10.40 11.27 1.20
CA TYR A 70 -9.46 10.80 0.18
C TYR A 70 -10.07 9.64 -0.59
N PHE A 71 -10.79 8.76 0.11
CA PHE A 71 -11.61 7.71 -0.51
C PHE A 71 -12.64 8.29 -1.47
N ASP A 72 -13.48 9.22 -1.01
CA ASP A 72 -14.52 9.85 -1.85
C ASP A 72 -13.94 10.60 -3.06
N ARG A 73 -12.72 11.13 -2.95
CA ARG A 73 -12.01 11.75 -4.07
C ARG A 73 -11.51 10.71 -5.07
N ALA A 74 -10.93 9.61 -4.59
CA ALA A 74 -10.44 8.53 -5.42
C ALA A 74 -11.58 7.85 -6.19
N VAL A 75 -12.75 7.63 -5.55
CA VAL A 75 -13.96 7.11 -6.23
C VAL A 75 -14.38 8.02 -7.38
N ARG A 76 -14.45 9.34 -7.16
CA ARG A 76 -14.80 10.29 -8.23
C ARG A 76 -13.80 10.28 -9.39
N ARG A 77 -12.50 10.13 -9.10
CA ARG A 77 -11.46 10.02 -10.13
C ARG A 77 -11.64 8.76 -10.96
N LEU A 78 -11.84 7.60 -10.31
CA LEU A 78 -12.08 6.34 -11.00
C LEU A 78 -13.33 6.44 -11.89
N GLN A 79 -14.44 6.97 -11.36
CA GLN A 79 -15.67 7.16 -12.14
C GLN A 79 -15.47 8.04 -13.38
N GLN A 80 -14.60 9.05 -13.31
CA GLN A 80 -14.25 9.87 -14.48
C GLN A 80 -13.44 9.08 -15.52
N GLN A 81 -12.46 8.29 -15.07
CA GLN A 81 -11.63 7.46 -15.96
C GLN A 81 -12.43 6.35 -16.64
N LEU A 82 -13.41 5.78 -15.95
CA LEU A 82 -14.28 4.73 -16.47
C LEU A 82 -15.30 5.22 -17.51
N ARG A 83 -15.48 6.54 -17.72
CA ARG A 83 -16.36 7.05 -18.78
C ARG A 83 -15.85 6.73 -20.18
N LYS A 84 -14.53 6.71 -20.36
CA LYS A 84 -13.86 6.36 -21.61
C LYS A 84 -12.57 5.61 -21.28
N PRO A 85 -12.66 4.33 -20.92
CA PRO A 85 -11.50 3.54 -20.54
C PRO A 85 -10.62 3.34 -21.77
N ALA A 86 -9.41 3.88 -21.73
CA ALA A 86 -8.38 3.62 -22.74
C ALA A 86 -7.52 2.44 -22.30
N GLU A 87 -7.15 1.55 -23.23
CA GLU A 87 -6.32 0.37 -22.91
C GLU A 87 -4.95 0.77 -22.33
N GLU A 88 -4.40 1.89 -22.79
CA GLU A 88 -3.15 2.46 -22.26
C GLU A 88 -3.23 2.81 -20.76
N LEU A 89 -4.43 3.09 -20.25
CA LEU A 89 -4.69 3.40 -18.85
C LEU A 89 -5.05 2.15 -18.03
N GLY A 90 -5.02 0.95 -18.61
CA GLY A 90 -5.45 -0.28 -17.94
C GLY A 90 -4.74 -0.54 -16.61
N ARG A 91 -3.44 -0.27 -16.53
CA ARG A 91 -2.68 -0.39 -15.28
C ARG A 91 -3.12 0.62 -14.22
N GLU A 92 -3.37 1.86 -14.62
CA GLU A 92 -3.80 2.90 -13.68
C GLU A 92 -5.22 2.63 -13.16
N ILE A 93 -6.13 2.24 -14.04
CA ILE A 93 -7.51 1.88 -13.69
C ILE A 93 -7.51 0.67 -12.75
N THR A 94 -6.76 -0.37 -13.08
CA THR A 94 -6.66 -1.60 -12.26
C THR A 94 -6.08 -1.29 -10.88
N HIS A 95 -5.01 -0.47 -10.82
CA HIS A 95 -4.40 -0.07 -9.56
C HIS A 95 -5.36 0.76 -8.69
N GLN A 96 -6.07 1.73 -9.27
CA GLN A 96 -7.07 2.51 -8.52
C GLN A 96 -8.24 1.65 -8.03
N LEU A 97 -8.71 0.71 -8.86
CA LEU A 97 -9.76 -0.22 -8.48
C LEU A 97 -9.33 -1.09 -7.30
N PHE A 98 -8.10 -1.62 -7.34
CA PHE A 98 -7.50 -2.38 -6.24
C PHE A 98 -7.45 -1.54 -4.95
N LEU A 99 -6.94 -0.32 -5.01
CA LEU A 99 -6.85 0.57 -3.85
C LEU A 99 -8.23 0.91 -3.28
N LEU A 100 -9.24 1.14 -4.11
CA LEU A 100 -10.61 1.39 -3.64
C LEU A 100 -11.24 0.14 -3.03
N GLY A 101 -10.98 -1.04 -3.58
CA GLY A 101 -11.40 -2.31 -2.97
C GLY A 101 -10.80 -2.50 -1.58
N CYS A 102 -9.48 -2.35 -1.44
CA CYS A 102 -8.81 -2.41 -0.14
C CYS A 102 -9.30 -1.32 0.82
N GLY A 103 -9.44 -0.09 0.33
CA GLY A 103 -9.91 1.05 1.12
C GLY A 103 -11.32 0.84 1.67
N ALA A 104 -12.23 0.29 0.87
CA ALA A 104 -13.58 -0.03 1.32
C ALA A 104 -13.58 -1.07 2.46
N GLN A 105 -12.74 -2.10 2.36
CA GLN A 105 -12.60 -3.10 3.43
C GLN A 105 -11.99 -2.51 4.70
N MET A 106 -10.96 -1.66 4.56
CA MET A 106 -10.34 -0.96 5.69
C MET A 106 -11.35 -0.06 6.41
N LEU A 107 -12.18 0.68 5.68
CA LEU A 107 -13.20 1.56 6.26
C LEU A 107 -14.32 0.76 6.97
N LYS A 108 -14.69 -0.41 6.45
CA LYS A 108 -15.73 -1.26 7.05
C LYS A 108 -15.29 -1.95 8.33
N TYR A 109 -14.07 -2.50 8.34
CA TYR A 109 -13.67 -3.48 9.36
C TYR A 109 -12.46 -3.09 10.19
N ALA A 110 -11.61 -2.15 9.74
CA ALA A 110 -10.47 -1.71 10.54
C ALA A 110 -10.88 -0.66 11.59
N SER A 111 -10.02 -0.46 12.58
CA SER A 111 -10.22 0.64 13.53
C SER A 111 -10.17 2.01 12.80
N PRO A 112 -11.00 2.99 13.18
CA PRO A 112 -11.04 4.30 12.54
C PRO A 112 -9.67 4.99 12.33
N PRO A 113 -8.74 5.02 13.31
CA PRO A 113 -7.43 5.66 13.10
C PRO A 113 -6.56 4.91 12.09
N MET A 114 -6.68 3.58 12.00
CA MET A 114 -5.95 2.77 11.02
C MET A 114 -6.48 3.00 9.61
N ALA A 115 -7.80 3.01 9.44
CA ALA A 115 -8.43 3.26 8.13
C ALA A 115 -8.06 4.65 7.60
N GLN A 116 -8.12 5.68 8.46
CA GLN A 116 -7.71 7.04 8.08
C GLN A 116 -6.24 7.13 7.67
N ALA A 117 -5.34 6.51 8.43
CA ALA A 117 -3.91 6.49 8.09
C ALA A 117 -3.66 5.79 6.75
N TRP A 118 -4.33 4.65 6.51
CA TRP A 118 -4.23 3.92 5.25
C TRP A 118 -4.73 4.76 4.06
N CYS A 119 -5.93 5.36 4.17
CA CYS A 119 -6.50 6.21 3.13
C CYS A 119 -5.60 7.42 2.82
N GLN A 120 -5.01 8.04 3.85
CA GLN A 120 -4.07 9.13 3.64
C GLN A 120 -2.80 8.69 2.91
N VAL A 121 -2.18 7.58 3.32
CA VAL A 121 -0.91 7.12 2.71
C VAL A 121 -1.12 6.64 1.27
N MET A 122 -2.21 5.91 1.02
CA MET A 122 -2.42 5.20 -0.24
C MET A 122 -3.22 5.99 -1.28
N LEU A 123 -4.12 6.90 -0.85
CA LEU A 123 -5.03 7.63 -1.75
C LEU A 123 -4.71 9.13 -1.87
N ASP A 124 -3.87 9.69 -0.99
CA ASP A 124 -3.45 11.08 -1.13
C ASP A 124 -2.38 11.22 -2.22
N THR A 125 -2.78 11.83 -3.34
CA THR A 125 -1.88 12.13 -4.46
C THR A 125 -0.69 13.04 -4.07
N ARG A 126 -0.79 13.75 -2.93
CA ARG A 126 0.29 14.62 -2.43
C ARG A 126 1.27 13.87 -1.51
N ALA A 127 0.83 12.79 -0.87
CA ALA A 127 1.68 12.00 0.03
C ALA A 127 2.76 11.20 -0.73
N ALA A 128 2.51 10.91 -2.01
CA ALA A 128 3.46 10.20 -2.89
C ALA A 128 4.84 10.89 -2.99
N TYR A 129 4.91 12.22 -2.86
CA TYR A 129 6.17 12.97 -2.85
C TYR A 129 6.74 13.23 -1.44
N GLY A 130 5.96 12.99 -0.39
CA GLY A 130 6.33 13.31 0.99
C GLY A 130 6.91 12.15 1.80
N CYS A 131 6.64 10.90 1.40
CA CYS A 131 7.04 9.74 2.18
C CYS A 131 8.55 9.41 2.07
N GLN A 132 9.24 9.89 1.03
CA GLN A 132 10.70 9.72 0.89
C GLN A 132 11.54 10.69 1.73
N SER A 133 10.97 11.79 2.25
CA SER A 133 11.73 12.79 3.02
C SER A 133 11.47 12.76 4.53
N ARG A 134 10.59 11.89 5.02
CA ARG A 134 10.27 11.74 6.46
C ARG A 134 10.18 10.29 6.91
N SER A 135 11.21 9.50 6.63
CA SER A 135 11.50 8.26 7.36
C SER A 135 12.05 8.55 8.77
N ARG A 136 11.28 9.31 9.55
CA ARG A 136 11.32 9.27 11.01
C ARG A 136 9.90 8.99 11.49
N MET A 137 9.77 7.87 12.19
CA MET A 137 8.70 7.60 13.15
C MET A 137 7.30 7.40 12.58
N ILE A 138 7.01 6.15 12.22
CA ILE A 138 5.78 5.52 12.72
C ILE A 138 6.02 5.18 14.19
N TYR A 139 6.08 6.22 15.03
CA TYR A 139 5.74 6.12 16.43
C TYR A 139 4.59 7.11 16.60
N CYS A 140 3.46 6.64 17.11
CA CYS A 140 2.43 7.51 17.67
C CYS A 140 3.10 8.37 18.76
N CYS A 141 3.60 9.55 18.39
CA CYS A 141 4.11 10.53 19.33
C CYS A 141 2.88 11.28 19.87
N GLY A 142 2.39 10.81 21.02
CA GLY A 142 1.49 11.59 21.87
C GLY A 142 2.13 12.96 22.18
N ARG A 143 1.29 13.99 22.28
CA ARG A 143 1.62 15.42 22.40
C ARG A 143 2.56 15.85 23.56
N ARG A 144 3.19 14.95 24.30
CA ARG A 144 4.10 15.29 25.40
C ARG A 144 5.44 14.60 25.20
N GLY A 145 6.44 15.42 24.81
CA GLY A 145 7.76 15.00 24.39
C GLY A 145 8.64 14.53 25.53
N GLU A 146 8.51 13.27 25.91
CA GLU A 146 9.51 12.56 26.71
C GLU A 146 9.99 11.32 25.94
N CYS A 147 11.03 11.51 25.13
CA CYS A 147 11.67 10.45 24.38
C CYS A 147 12.51 9.55 25.31
N VAL A 148 12.13 8.28 25.41
CA VAL A 148 12.92 7.17 25.98
C VAL A 148 14.09 6.85 25.03
N CYS A 149 15.01 7.79 24.85
CA CYS A 149 16.17 7.64 23.96
C CYS A 149 17.50 7.44 24.71
N LYS A 150 17.47 7.18 26.04
CA LYS A 150 18.68 6.97 26.84
C LYS A 150 19.20 5.52 26.87
N ARG A 151 18.47 4.52 26.35
CA ARG A 151 18.83 3.10 26.59
C ARG A 151 19.74 2.44 25.54
N ILE A 152 19.88 3.00 24.34
CA ILE A 152 20.67 2.37 23.25
C ILE A 152 22.18 2.75 23.32
N ARG A 153 22.56 3.84 23.99
CA ARG A 153 23.99 4.20 24.16
C ARG A 153 24.74 3.30 25.16
N LEU A 154 24.04 2.60 26.04
CA LEU A 154 24.67 1.72 27.04
C LEU A 154 25.10 0.36 26.47
N MET A 155 24.39 -0.19 25.47
CA MET A 155 24.74 -1.49 24.87
C MET A 155 26.01 -1.46 24.01
N ARG A 156 26.33 -0.32 23.35
CA ARG A 156 27.56 -0.19 22.54
C ARG A 156 28.84 -0.04 23.38
N ARG A 157 28.73 0.16 24.70
CA ARG A 157 29.87 0.23 25.62
C ARG A 157 30.17 -1.13 26.26
N TRP A 158 29.16 -2.00 26.39
CA TRP A 158 29.30 -3.36 26.92
C TRP A 158 30.05 -4.29 25.97
N PHE A 159 29.80 -4.22 24.66
CA PHE A 159 30.42 -5.12 23.67
C PHE A 159 31.92 -4.88 23.42
N ARG A 160 32.51 -3.82 24.00
CA ARG A 160 33.93 -3.47 23.84
C ARG A 160 34.82 -3.86 25.02
N LEU A 161 34.26 -4.48 26.06
CA LEU A 161 34.96 -4.87 27.28
C LEU A 161 35.08 -6.39 27.47
N THR A 162 34.72 -7.19 26.47
CA THR A 162 34.84 -8.66 26.48
C THR A 162 35.52 -9.21 25.22
N GLN A 163 36.65 -8.59 24.86
CA GLN A 163 37.77 -9.26 24.19
C GLN A 163 39.00 -9.09 25.06
#